data_AF-A0A317T350-F1
#
_entry.id   AF-A0A317T350-F1
#
_cell.length_a   1.000
_cell.length_b   1.000
_cell.length_c   1.000
_cell.angle_alpha   90.00
_cell.angle_beta   90.00
_cell.angle_gamma   90.00
#
_symmetry.space_group_name_H-M   'P 1'
#
loop_
_entity.id
_entity.type
_entity.pdbx_description
1 polymer ?
#
loop_
_entity_poly.entity_id
_entity_poly.type
_entity_poly.pdbx_seq_one_letter_code
_entity_poly.pdbx_strand_id
1 'polypeptide(L)'
;MAEKKSLLKEMKESFFVHPVAAHFSNGLIPVAVLYLLLTLPSSDPFFEHTVEHLIIIVLFAIPVSFFSGIHDWTVNYKRAKTPVFMNKIRLSFVLFGLVAFAVAIRLTVPDVMYRNDWLHWVYIVLLLAMMPVVTLLGHYGGKLAGAAKMAAARRKK
;
A
#
# COMPACT_ATOMS: atom_id res chain seq x y z
N MET A 1 -18.93 -10.49 36.82
CA MET A 1 -18.76 -11.12 35.49
C MET A 1 -18.77 -10.01 34.46
N ALA A 2 -17.69 -9.84 33.69
CA ALA A 2 -17.65 -8.81 32.65
C ALA A 2 -18.64 -9.19 31.54
N GLU A 3 -19.58 -8.30 31.26
CA GLU A 3 -20.52 -8.43 30.15
C GLU A 3 -19.72 -8.56 28.85
N LYS A 4 -19.80 -9.73 28.21
CA LYS A 4 -19.04 -10.04 27.00
C LYS A 4 -19.61 -9.13 25.90
N LYS A 5 -18.88 -8.07 25.51
CA LYS A 5 -19.32 -7.19 24.44
C LYS A 5 -19.54 -8.04 23.18
N SER A 6 -20.63 -7.78 22.46
CA SER A 6 -20.86 -8.38 21.15
C SER A 6 -19.66 -8.06 20.24
N LEU A 7 -19.20 -9.05 19.46
CA LEU A 7 -18.06 -8.93 18.54
C LEU A 7 -18.19 -7.69 17.63
N LEU A 8 -19.41 -7.38 17.18
CA LEU A 8 -19.68 -6.21 16.34
C LEU A 8 -19.41 -4.88 17.07
N LYS A 9 -19.71 -4.83 18.37
CA LYS A 9 -19.45 -3.66 19.22
C LYS A 9 -17.95 -3.47 19.45
N GLU A 10 -17.21 -4.56 19.68
CA GLU A 10 -15.75 -4.54 19.81
C GLU A 10 -15.05 -4.12 18.52
N MET A 11 -15.49 -4.65 17.38
CA MET A 11 -14.97 -4.24 16.07
C MET A 11 -15.22 -2.75 15.81
N LYS A 12 -16.42 -2.25 16.06
CA LYS A 12 -16.73 -0.82 15.86
C LYS A 12 -15.85 0.10 16.70
N GLU A 13 -15.50 -0.30 17.93
CA GLU A 13 -14.67 0.49 18.84
C GLU A 13 -13.17 0.42 18.50
N SER A 14 -12.71 -0.65 17.84
CA SER A 14 -11.27 -0.91 17.61
C SER A 14 -10.83 -0.84 16.14
N PHE A 15 -11.77 -0.67 15.21
CA PHE A 15 -11.46 -0.66 13.78
C PHE A 15 -10.81 0.67 13.35
N PHE A 16 -9.54 0.60 12.97
CA PHE A 16 -8.82 1.70 12.38
C PHE A 16 -8.75 1.51 10.85
N VAL A 17 -9.47 2.36 10.12
CA VAL A 17 -9.56 2.31 8.65
C VAL A 17 -8.18 2.46 8.00
N HIS A 18 -7.34 3.37 8.52
CA HIS A 18 -6.04 3.66 7.93
C HIS A 18 -5.08 2.46 7.93
N PRO A 19 -4.82 1.77 9.06
CA PRO A 19 -4.04 0.53 9.07
C PRO A 19 -4.53 -0.51 8.07
N VAL A 20 -5.85 -0.77 8.01
CA VAL A 20 -6.40 -1.77 7.09
C VAL A 20 -6.11 -1.40 5.64
N ALA A 21 -6.42 -0.16 5.25
CA ALA A 21 -6.19 0.31 3.88
C ALA A 21 -4.70 0.37 3.51
N ALA A 22 -3.83 0.80 4.44
CA ALA A 22 -2.38 0.85 4.23
C ALA A 22 -1.74 -0.54 4.10
N HIS A 23 -2.20 -1.52 4.90
CA HIS A 23 -1.74 -2.89 4.79
C HIS A 23 -2.21 -3.55 3.49
N PHE A 24 -3.39 -3.17 3.00
CA PHE A 24 -3.92 -3.70 1.74
C PHE A 24 -3.00 -3.36 0.56
N SER A 25 -2.66 -2.08 0.33
CA SER A 25 -1.73 -1.71 -0.74
C SER A 25 -0.33 -2.30 -0.55
N ASN A 26 0.17 -2.30 0.70
CA ASN A 26 1.49 -2.85 1.02
C ASN A 26 1.56 -4.38 0.86
N GLY A 27 0.44 -5.09 0.93
CA GLY A 27 0.35 -6.54 0.73
C GLY A 27 0.14 -6.91 -0.73
N LEU A 28 -0.74 -6.20 -1.44
CA LEU A 28 -1.09 -6.53 -2.82
C LEU A 28 0.03 -6.23 -3.82
N ILE A 29 0.84 -5.20 -3.60
CA ILE A 29 1.97 -4.87 -4.50
C ILE A 29 3.03 -6.00 -4.53
N PRO A 30 3.52 -6.53 -3.39
CA PRO A 30 4.40 -7.69 -3.40
C PRO A 30 3.80 -8.91 -4.09
N VAL A 31 2.49 -9.14 -3.92
CA VAL A 31 1.80 -10.23 -4.61
C VAL A 31 1.76 -9.97 -6.11
N ALA A 32 1.43 -8.76 -6.57
CA ALA A 32 1.46 -8.40 -7.98
C ALA A 32 2.85 -8.60 -8.60
N VAL A 33 3.92 -8.25 -7.87
CA VAL A 33 5.29 -8.49 -8.32
C VAL A 33 5.62 -9.98 -8.35
N LEU A 34 5.16 -10.78 -7.38
CA LEU A 34 5.31 -12.24 -7.43
C LEU A 34 4.66 -12.82 -8.69
N TYR A 35 3.43 -12.42 -9.00
CA TYR A 35 2.73 -12.86 -10.22
C TYR A 35 3.40 -12.36 -11.50
N LEU A 36 3.98 -11.16 -11.50
CA LEU A 36 4.81 -10.68 -12.60
C LEU A 36 6.02 -11.61 -12.81
N LEU A 37 6.74 -11.96 -11.75
CA LEU A 37 7.88 -12.87 -11.83
C LEU A 37 7.50 -14.27 -12.31
N LEU A 38 6.28 -14.73 -12.02
CA LEU A 38 5.74 -15.97 -12.58
C LEU A 38 5.37 -15.82 -14.06
N THR A 39 4.88 -14.65 -14.47
CA THR A 39 4.49 -14.34 -15.85
C THR A 39 5.70 -14.34 -16.79
N LEU A 40 6.83 -13.73 -16.38
CA LEU A 40 7.99 -13.55 -17.26
C LEU A 40 8.54 -14.85 -17.89
N PRO A 41 8.76 -15.96 -17.16
CA PRO A 41 9.23 -17.21 -17.75
C PRO A 41 8.12 -18.08 -18.35
N SER A 42 6.88 -17.97 -17.85
CA SER A 42 5.78 -18.85 -18.27
C SER A 42 5.02 -18.31 -19.48
N SER A 43 5.03 -16.99 -19.68
CA SER A 43 4.13 -16.28 -20.60
C SER A 43 2.64 -16.59 -20.35
N ASP A 44 2.29 -17.09 -19.16
CA ASP A 44 0.93 -17.52 -18.83
C ASP A 44 0.02 -16.29 -18.64
N PRO A 45 -1.05 -16.14 -19.45
CA PRO A 45 -1.98 -15.03 -19.35
C PRO A 45 -2.72 -14.97 -18.01
N PHE A 46 -2.90 -16.09 -17.30
CA PHE A 46 -3.59 -16.09 -16.01
C PHE A 46 -2.78 -15.36 -14.93
N PHE A 47 -1.46 -15.54 -14.92
CA PHE A 47 -0.60 -14.79 -13.99
C PHE A 47 -0.56 -13.31 -14.34
N GLU A 48 -0.48 -13.02 -15.63
CA GLU A 48 -0.43 -11.68 -16.19
C GLU A 48 -1.69 -10.87 -15.86
N HIS A 49 -2.88 -11.43 -16.12
CA HIS A 49 -4.14 -10.84 -15.72
C HIS A 49 -4.24 -10.66 -14.21
N THR A 50 -3.68 -11.58 -13.40
CA THR A 50 -3.66 -11.40 -11.95
C THR A 50 -2.90 -10.14 -11.55
N VAL A 51 -1.76 -9.83 -12.19
CA VAL A 51 -1.02 -8.57 -11.97
C VAL A 51 -1.92 -7.37 -12.25
N GLU A 52 -2.60 -7.36 -13.40
CA GLU A 52 -3.54 -6.29 -13.81
C GLU A 52 -4.63 -6.03 -12.77
N HIS A 53 -5.36 -7.07 -12.34
CA HIS A 53 -6.43 -6.92 -11.35
C HIS A 53 -5.88 -6.34 -10.04
N LEU A 54 -4.72 -6.83 -9.59
CA LEU A 54 -4.11 -6.37 -8.34
C LEU A 54 -3.69 -4.89 -8.41
N ILE A 55 -3.06 -4.44 -9.50
CA ILE A 55 -2.64 -3.03 -9.61
C ILE A 55 -3.84 -2.07 -9.72
N ILE A 56 -4.93 -2.48 -10.36
CA ILE A 56 -6.16 -1.70 -10.44
C ILE A 56 -6.78 -1.58 -9.04
N ILE A 57 -6.86 -2.68 -8.29
CA ILE A 57 -7.37 -2.66 -6.91
C ILE A 57 -6.50 -1.75 -6.02
N VAL A 58 -5.17 -1.82 -6.17
CA VAL A 58 -4.24 -0.97 -5.43
C VAL A 58 -4.43 0.51 -5.76
N LEU A 59 -4.69 0.86 -7.02
CA LEU A 59 -4.97 2.25 -7.44
C LEU A 59 -6.11 2.88 -6.63
N PHE A 60 -7.18 2.12 -6.38
CA PHE A 60 -8.31 2.58 -5.57
C PHE A 60 -8.04 2.51 -4.06
N ALA A 61 -7.23 1.56 -3.60
CA ALA A 61 -6.87 1.44 -2.19
C ALA A 61 -5.98 2.59 -1.69
N ILE A 62 -5.11 3.14 -2.55
CA ILE A 62 -4.17 4.20 -2.17
C ILE A 62 -4.90 5.48 -1.71
N PRO A 63 -5.88 6.06 -2.44
CA PRO A 63 -6.65 7.20 -1.96
C PRO A 63 -7.31 6.95 -0.61
N VAL A 64 -7.91 5.78 -0.40
CA VAL A 64 -8.55 5.41 0.87
C VAL A 64 -7.52 5.41 2.01
N SER A 65 -6.35 4.78 1.77
CA SER A 65 -5.24 4.76 2.73
C SER A 65 -4.68 6.16 3.02
N PHE A 66 -4.57 7.00 1.98
CA PHE A 66 -4.02 8.34 2.09
C PHE A 66 -4.93 9.25 2.92
N PHE A 67 -6.21 9.36 2.56
CA PHE A 67 -7.14 10.24 3.26
C PHE A 67 -7.39 9.81 4.69
N SER A 68 -7.54 8.50 4.94
CA SER A 68 -7.62 7.97 6.30
C SER A 68 -6.35 8.25 7.11
N GLY A 69 -5.17 8.21 6.48
CA GLY A 69 -3.90 8.56 7.11
C GLY A 69 -3.78 10.05 7.46
N ILE A 70 -4.26 10.95 6.61
CA ILE A 70 -4.32 12.39 6.89
C ILE A 70 -5.30 12.70 8.03
N HIS A 71 -6.43 11.97 8.08
CA HIS A 71 -7.39 12.07 9.17
C HIS A 71 -6.75 11.64 10.50
N ASP A 72 -6.13 10.46 10.55
CA ASP A 72 -5.43 9.97 11.74
C ASP A 72 -4.28 10.89 12.17
N TRP A 73 -3.51 11.42 11.21
CA TRP A 73 -2.45 12.38 11.49
C TRP A 73 -2.98 13.69 12.09
N THR A 74 -4.16 14.13 11.67
CA THR A 74 -4.80 15.35 12.20
C THR A 74 -5.36 15.12 13.61
N VAL A 75 -6.10 14.03 13.80
CA VAL A 75 -6.83 13.75 15.05
C VAL A 75 -5.91 13.26 16.15
N ASN A 76 -5.08 12.26 15.87
CA ASN A 76 -4.29 11.56 16.89
C ASN A 76 -2.90 12.19 17.09
N TYR A 77 -2.35 12.82 16.05
CA TYR A 77 -0.99 13.36 16.07
C TYR A 77 -0.93 14.89 15.99
N LYS A 78 -2.08 15.58 16.06
CA LYS A 78 -2.19 17.05 16.04
C LYS A 78 -1.39 17.70 14.90
N ARG A 79 -1.31 17.03 13.74
CA ARG A 79 -0.51 17.45 12.57
C ARG A 79 0.98 17.69 12.86
N ALA A 80 1.55 16.96 13.81
CA ALA A 80 2.98 17.04 14.11
C ALA A 80 3.81 16.76 12.85
N LYS A 81 4.59 17.74 12.41
CA LYS A 81 5.46 17.65 11.23
C LYS A 81 6.75 16.93 11.58
N THR A 82 6.68 15.61 11.71
CA THR A 82 7.88 14.79 11.89
C THR A 82 8.41 14.30 10.54
N PRO A 83 9.73 14.03 10.42
CA PRO A 83 10.29 13.45 9.19
C PRO A 83 9.58 12.16 8.75
N VAL A 84 9.09 11.38 9.71
CA VAL A 84 8.36 10.13 9.45
C VAL A 84 7.04 10.39 8.72
N PHE A 85 6.24 11.37 9.17
CA PHE A 85 4.98 11.71 8.49
C PHE A 85 5.22 12.32 7.10
N MET A 86 6.20 13.20 6.98
CA MET A 86 6.50 13.84 5.69
C MET A 86 7.01 12.83 4.66
N ASN A 87 7.86 11.88 5.07
CA ASN A 87 8.31 10.80 4.19
C ASN A 87 7.16 9.87 3.79
N LYS A 88 6.24 9.54 4.71
CA LYS A 88 5.04 8.75 4.35
C LYS A 88 4.19 9.46 3.30
N ILE A 89 3.89 10.76 3.49
CA ILE A 89 3.09 11.53 2.52
C ILE A 89 3.75 11.55 1.14
N ARG A 90 5.07 11.85 1.08
CA ARG A 90 5.83 11.83 -0.18
C ARG A 90 5.80 10.47 -0.86
N LEU A 91 6.09 9.41 -0.10
CA LEU A 91 6.08 8.03 -0.63
C LEU A 91 4.68 7.60 -1.09
N SER A 92 3.61 8.05 -0.43
CA SER A 92 2.25 7.78 -0.89
C SER A 92 1.95 8.45 -2.24
N PHE A 93 2.41 9.69 -2.46
CA PHE A 93 2.28 10.34 -3.78
C PHE A 93 3.12 9.65 -4.85
N VAL A 94 4.36 9.27 -4.54
CA VAL A 94 5.21 8.50 -5.46
C VAL A 94 4.54 7.18 -5.81
N LEU A 95 4.01 6.45 -4.82
CA LEU A 95 3.32 5.19 -5.06
C LEU A 95 2.09 5.37 -5.94
N PHE A 96 1.27 6.38 -5.64
CA PHE A 96 0.10 6.70 -6.44
C PHE A 96 0.47 7.01 -7.88
N GLY A 97 1.51 7.80 -8.11
CA GLY A 97 2.00 8.11 -9.45
C GLY A 97 2.47 6.86 -10.21
N LEU A 98 3.26 5.99 -9.56
CA LEU A 98 3.71 4.73 -10.16
C LEU A 98 2.54 3.83 -10.54
N VAL A 99 1.59 3.62 -9.62
CA VAL A 99 0.43 2.75 -9.84
C VAL A 99 -0.50 3.32 -10.90
N ALA A 100 -0.80 4.62 -10.84
CA ALA A 100 -1.63 5.29 -11.83
C ALA A 100 -1.01 5.21 -13.23
N PHE A 101 0.31 5.38 -13.33
CA PHE A 101 1.00 5.28 -14.61
C PHE A 101 1.03 3.84 -15.14
N ALA A 102 1.27 2.83 -14.28
CA ALA A 102 1.19 1.42 -14.68
C ALA A 102 -0.23 1.06 -15.16
N VAL A 103 -1.28 1.47 -14.44
CA VAL A 103 -2.68 1.25 -14.84
C VAL A 103 -2.99 2.00 -16.15
N ALA A 104 -2.49 3.22 -16.35
CA ALA A 104 -2.69 3.95 -17.59
C ALA A 104 -2.05 3.24 -18.79
N ILE A 105 -0.83 2.71 -18.65
CA ILE A 105 -0.20 1.87 -19.67
C ILE A 105 -1.09 0.66 -19.96
N ARG A 106 -1.59 0.00 -18.91
CA ARG A 106 -2.40 -1.20 -19.08
C ARG A 106 -3.72 -0.95 -19.80
N LEU A 107 -4.40 0.15 -19.50
CA LEU A 107 -5.67 0.50 -20.13
C LEU A 107 -5.49 0.98 -21.58
N THR A 108 -4.35 1.56 -21.92
CA THR A 108 -4.07 2.06 -23.29
C THR A 108 -3.42 1.02 -24.18
N VAL A 109 -2.63 0.11 -23.60
CA VAL A 109 -1.92 -0.98 -24.27
C VAL A 109 -2.18 -2.28 -23.50
N PRO A 110 -3.35 -2.91 -23.67
CA PRO A 110 -3.74 -4.10 -22.90
C PRO A 110 -2.78 -5.27 -23.09
N ASP A 111 -2.15 -5.37 -24.27
CA ASP A 111 -1.21 -6.41 -24.66
C ASP A 111 0.26 -6.08 -24.30
N VAL A 112 0.53 -5.07 -23.46
CA VAL A 112 1.89 -4.59 -23.13
C VAL A 112 2.87 -5.70 -22.70
N MET A 113 2.39 -6.76 -22.07
CA MET A 113 3.22 -7.91 -21.66
C MET A 113 3.65 -8.85 -22.80
N TYR A 114 3.06 -8.72 -23.99
CA TYR A 114 3.35 -9.59 -25.15
C TYR A 114 4.06 -8.88 -26.30
N ARG A 115 4.22 -7.55 -26.26
CA ARG A 115 4.74 -6.74 -27.38
C ARG A 115 6.26 -6.81 -27.54
N ASN A 116 7.00 -7.22 -26.51
CA ASN A 116 8.48 -7.25 -26.49
C ASN A 116 9.15 -5.92 -26.94
N ASP A 117 8.46 -4.79 -26.82
CA ASP A 117 8.96 -3.46 -27.17
C ASP A 117 9.53 -2.73 -25.95
N TRP A 118 9.93 -1.46 -26.11
CA TRP A 118 10.46 -0.69 -24.99
C TRP A 118 9.42 -0.44 -23.88
N LEU A 119 8.14 -0.37 -24.23
CA LEU A 119 7.05 -0.08 -23.29
C LEU A 119 6.80 -1.27 -22.37
N HIS A 120 6.95 -2.49 -22.88
CA HIS A 120 6.98 -3.72 -22.09
C HIS A 120 7.95 -3.63 -20.91
N TRP A 121 9.21 -3.26 -21.18
CA TRP A 121 10.24 -3.15 -20.14
C TRP A 121 9.99 -1.99 -19.19
N VAL A 122 9.46 -0.86 -19.67
CA VAL A 122 9.05 0.27 -18.82
C VAL A 122 7.97 -0.17 -17.84
N TYR A 123 6.97 -0.91 -18.28
CA TYR A 123 5.91 -1.43 -17.41
C TYR A 123 6.46 -2.36 -16.33
N ILE A 124 7.35 -3.29 -16.68
CA ILE A 124 8.01 -4.18 -15.72
C ILE A 124 8.78 -3.37 -14.66
N VAL A 125 9.59 -2.40 -15.10
CA VAL A 125 10.37 -1.55 -14.19
C VAL A 125 9.46 -0.74 -13.26
N LEU A 126 8.32 -0.23 -13.75
CA LEU A 126 7.35 0.47 -12.91
C LEU A 126 6.80 -0.43 -11.80
N LEU A 127 6.38 -1.65 -12.13
CA LEU A 127 5.87 -2.61 -11.15
C LEU A 127 6.93 -2.98 -10.11
N LEU A 128 8.18 -3.24 -10.55
CA LEU A 128 9.29 -3.53 -9.65
C LEU A 128 9.66 -2.32 -8.77
N ALA A 129 9.59 -1.10 -9.30
CA ALA A 129 9.86 0.13 -8.55
C ALA A 129 8.85 0.39 -7.42
N MET A 130 7.66 -0.20 -7.47
CA MET A 130 6.69 -0.09 -6.37
C MET A 130 7.17 -0.82 -5.09
N MET A 131 7.98 -1.88 -5.21
CA MET A 131 8.50 -2.66 -4.08
C MET A 131 9.26 -1.82 -3.05
N PRO A 132 10.34 -1.09 -3.41
CA PRO A 132 11.05 -0.27 -2.44
C PRO A 132 10.14 0.79 -1.79
N VAL A 133 9.15 1.31 -2.53
CA VAL A 133 8.21 2.31 -2.01
C VAL A 133 7.31 1.72 -0.93
N VAL A 134 6.70 0.55 -1.16
CA VAL A 134 5.87 -0.11 -0.13
C VAL A 134 6.67 -0.61 1.05
N THR A 135 7.90 -1.09 0.84
CA THR A 135 8.81 -1.48 1.92
C THR A 135 9.13 -0.28 2.81
N LEU A 136 9.46 0.87 2.22
CA LEU A 136 9.73 2.09 2.98
C LEU A 136 8.48 2.61 3.70
N LEU A 137 7.31 2.58 3.06
CA LEU A 137 6.04 2.93 3.71
C LEU A 137 5.76 2.03 4.93
N GLY A 138 5.98 0.72 4.79
CA GLY A 138 5.89 -0.25 5.89
C GLY A 138 6.89 0.05 7.01
N HIS A 139 8.15 0.32 6.68
CA HIS A 139 9.19 0.69 7.64
C HIS A 139 8.81 1.93 8.46
N TYR A 140 8.36 3.01 7.81
CA TYR A 140 7.92 4.21 8.50
C TYR A 140 6.66 3.99 9.35
N GLY A 141 5.74 3.14 8.91
CA GLY A 141 4.59 2.69 9.71
C GLY A 141 5.03 1.98 10.99
N GLY A 142 5.97 1.02 10.87
CA GLY A 142 6.54 0.31 12.02
C GLY A 142 7.25 1.22 13.00
N LYS A 143 7.96 2.25 12.51
CA LYS A 143 8.63 3.25 13.36
C LYS A 143 7.65 4.06 14.22
N LEU A 144 6.49 4.44 13.69
CA LEU A 144 5.44 5.13 14.45
C LEU A 144 4.84 4.22 15.53
N ALA A 145 4.53 2.97 15.18
CA ALA A 145 4.01 2.00 16.14
C ALA A 145 5.02 1.69 17.27
N GLY A 146 6.29 1.53 16.92
CA GLY A 146 7.38 1.32 17.90
C GLY A 146 7.57 2.52 18.83
N ALA A 147 7.58 3.74 18.29
CA ALA A 147 7.67 4.95 19.10
C ALA A 147 6.51 5.10 20.09
N ALA A 148 5.27 4.78 19.66
CA ALA A 148 4.11 4.78 20.53
C ALA A 148 4.22 3.76 21.67
N LYS A 149 4.69 2.53 21.39
CA LYS A 149 4.93 1.50 22.41
C LYS A 149 5.98 1.95 23.45
N MET A 150 7.08 2.53 23.00
CA MET A 150 8.14 3.05 23.88
C MET A 150 7.64 4.20 24.77
N ALA A 151 6.84 5.11 24.23
CA ALA A 151 6.24 6.20 24.99
C ALA A 151 5.26 5.68 26.06
N ALA A 152 4.46 4.66 25.73
CA ALA A 152 3.55 4.03 26.69
C ALA A 152 4.30 3.31 27.82
N ALA A 153 5.41 2.64 27.52
CA ALA A 153 6.24 1.97 28.52
C ALA A 153 6.88 2.96 29.51
N ARG A 154 7.32 4.14 29.02
CA ARG A 154 7.91 5.19 29.88
C ARG A 154 6.90 5.84 30.83
N ARG A 155 5.61 5.88 30.50
CA ARG A 155 4.55 6.41 31.38
C ARG A 155 4.14 5.46 32.50
N LYS A 156 4.55 4.19 32.43
CA LYS A 156 4.27 3.17 33.45
C LYS A 156 5.40 3.02 34.48
N LYS A 157 6.52 3.69 34.27
CA LYS A 157 7.60 3.87 35.26
C LYS A 157 7.40 5.20 35.96
#